data_AF-A0A7V2ADX9-F1
#
_entry.id   AF-A0A7V2ADX9-F1
#
_cell.length_a   1.000
_cell.length_b   1.000
_cell.length_c   1.000
_cell.angle_alpha   90.00
_cell.angle_beta   90.00
_cell.angle_gamma   90.00
#
_symmetry.space_group_name_H-M   'P 1'
#
loop_
_entity.id
_entity.type
_entity.pdbx_description
1 polymer ?
#
loop_
_entity_poly.entity_id
_entity_poly.type
_entity_poly.pdbx_seq_one_letter_code
_entity_poly.pdbx_strand_id
1 'polypeptide(L)'
;MQQQDFELLRGVVKSRSGLTLSPDKAYLLENRLMAVARKWGMNDIDGLASTVRGAPSDDLLREITEAMTTNETLFFRDQTPFEQLQKVVLPRLLADRRDKRHIRIWSAGCSSGQEPYSIAMIVKEMGPVFDDWRVDIV
;
A
#
# COMPACT_ATOMS: atom_id res chain seq x y z
N MET A 1 17.68 -3.76 20.45
CA MET A 1 18.20 -2.87 19.39
C MET A 1 18.82 -1.60 19.99
N GLN A 2 19.98 -1.16 19.50
CA GLN A 2 20.60 0.11 19.91
C GLN A 2 19.92 1.31 19.23
N GLN A 3 19.93 2.50 19.87
CA GLN A 3 19.30 3.70 19.31
C GLN A 3 19.83 4.05 17.91
N GLN A 4 21.13 3.85 17.67
CA GLN A 4 21.76 4.13 16.39
C GLN A 4 21.26 3.20 15.28
N ASP A 5 21.05 1.92 15.58
CA ASP A 5 20.52 0.93 14.63
C ASP A 5 19.06 1.22 14.29
N PHE A 6 18.28 1.66 15.27
CA PHE A 6 16.92 2.12 15.04
C PHE A 6 16.88 3.31 14.09
N GLU A 7 17.66 4.37 14.34
CA GLU A 7 17.68 5.56 13.48
C GLU A 7 18.19 5.25 12.06
N LEU A 8 19.15 4.31 11.92
CA LEU A 8 19.62 3.83 10.63
C LEU A 8 18.49 3.16 9.83
N LEU A 9 17.85 2.15 10.43
CA LEU A 9 16.80 1.38 9.75
C LEU A 9 15.56 2.24 9.47
N ARG A 10 15.19 3.12 10.42
CA ARG A 10 14.16 4.15 10.22
C ARG A 10 14.52 5.09 9.07
N GLY A 11 15.78 5.49 8.96
CA GLY A 11 16.28 6.33 7.88
C GLY A 11 16.13 5.69 6.51
N VAL A 12 16.46 4.40 6.38
CA VAL A 12 16.25 3.61 5.15
C VAL A 12 14.78 3.57 4.77
N VAL A 13 13.92 3.22 5.72
CA VAL A 13 12.47 3.12 5.50
C VAL A 13 11.90 4.47 5.05
N LYS A 14 12.30 5.56 5.72
CA LYS A 14 11.87 6.92 5.38
C LYS A 14 12.35 7.36 4.00
N SER A 15 13.62 7.11 3.66
CA SER A 15 14.18 7.58 2.38
C SER A 15 13.56 6.87 1.18
N ARG A 16 13.21 5.59 1.33
CA ARG A 16 12.64 4.78 0.23
C ARG A 16 11.13 4.87 0.11
N SER A 17 10.39 5.09 1.20
CA SER A 17 8.92 5.03 1.20
C SER A 17 8.22 6.30 1.69
N GLY A 18 8.95 7.24 2.30
CA GLY A 18 8.36 8.36 3.02
C GLY A 18 7.75 7.98 4.38
N LEU A 19 7.67 6.69 4.72
CA LEU A 19 7.12 6.23 5.99
C LEU A 19 7.97 6.75 7.15
N THR A 20 7.34 7.54 8.01
CA THR A 20 7.98 8.06 9.22
C THR A 20 7.53 7.25 10.41
N LEU A 21 8.46 6.52 11.03
CA LEU A 21 8.22 5.91 12.34
C LEU A 21 8.50 6.92 13.46
N SER A 22 7.65 6.90 14.48
CA SER A 22 7.89 7.59 15.74
C SER A 22 8.66 6.67 16.71
N PRO A 23 9.44 7.21 17.66
CA PRO A 23 10.24 6.39 18.57
C PRO A 23 9.43 5.38 19.41
N ASP A 24 8.21 5.74 19.81
CA ASP A 24 7.25 4.87 20.52
C ASP A 24 6.82 3.64 19.70
N LYS A 25 7.07 3.65 18.38
CA LYS A 25 6.78 2.54 17.46
C LYS A 25 8.01 1.70 17.12
N ALA A 26 9.13 1.85 17.85
CA ALA A 26 10.36 1.07 17.61
C ALA A 26 10.13 -0.44 17.66
N TYR A 27 9.22 -0.92 18.51
CA TYR A 27 8.86 -2.34 18.60
C TYR A 27 8.30 -2.91 17.29
N LEU A 28 7.62 -2.09 16.46
CA LEU A 28 7.09 -2.54 15.16
C LEU A 28 8.23 -2.87 14.20
N LEU A 29 9.30 -2.07 14.23
CA LEU A 29 10.48 -2.28 13.41
C LEU A 29 11.17 -3.57 13.82
N GLU A 30 11.38 -3.78 15.12
CA GLU A 30 12.00 -5.01 15.63
C GLU A 30 11.18 -6.25 15.26
N ASN A 31 9.86 -6.23 15.46
CA ASN A 31 8.99 -7.37 15.15
C ASN A 31 8.94 -7.69 13.65
N ARG A 32 8.76 -6.67 12.79
CA ARG A 32 8.60 -6.88 11.33
C ARG A 32 9.92 -7.21 10.65
N LEU A 33 11.01 -6.56 11.05
CA LEU A 33 12.31 -6.78 10.42
C LEU A 33 13.02 -8.06 10.90
N MET A 34 12.58 -8.67 12.00
CA MET A 34 13.14 -9.95 12.44
C MET A 34 12.87 -11.07 11.41
N ALA A 35 11.71 -11.04 10.76
CA ALA A 35 11.40 -11.97 9.67
C ALA A 35 12.34 -11.77 8.46
N VAL A 36 12.66 -10.51 8.14
CA VAL A 36 13.62 -10.17 7.08
C VAL A 36 15.02 -10.62 7.46
N ALA A 37 15.49 -10.32 8.67
CA ALA A 37 16.79 -10.76 9.17
C ALA A 37 16.97 -12.27 9.03
N ARG A 38 16.00 -13.06 9.51
CA ARG A 38 16.02 -14.53 9.40
C ARG A 38 16.05 -15.01 7.95
N LYS A 39 15.27 -14.40 7.07
CA LYS A 39 15.24 -14.74 5.64
C LYS A 39 16.61 -14.54 4.98
N TRP A 40 17.37 -13.54 5.42
CA TRP A 40 18.71 -13.25 4.93
C TRP A 40 19.83 -13.94 5.71
N GLY A 41 19.50 -14.94 6.55
CA GLY A 41 20.48 -15.73 7.29
C GLY A 41 21.08 -15.02 8.52
N MET A 42 20.44 -13.96 8.99
CA MET A 42 20.87 -13.20 10.17
C MET A 42 20.08 -13.66 11.40
N ASN A 43 20.75 -13.70 12.55
CA ASN A 43 20.16 -14.21 13.79
C ASN A 43 19.28 -13.17 14.49
N ASP A 44 19.56 -11.88 14.29
CA ASP A 44 18.94 -10.77 14.99
C ASP A 44 18.93 -9.48 14.15
N ILE A 45 18.32 -8.44 14.71
CA ILE A 45 18.24 -7.10 14.11
C ILE A 45 19.61 -6.41 14.09
N ASP A 46 20.50 -6.72 15.03
CA ASP A 46 21.82 -6.09 15.10
C ASP A 46 22.70 -6.56 13.92
N GLY A 47 22.58 -7.82 13.50
CA GLY A 47 23.17 -8.36 12.28
C GLY A 47 22.59 -7.74 11.01
N LEU A 48 21.27 -7.46 11.01
CA LEU A 48 20.62 -6.71 9.94
C LEU A 48 21.16 -5.28 9.84
N ALA A 49 21.22 -4.56 10.96
CA ALA A 49 21.74 -3.20 11.01
C ALA A 49 23.23 -3.13 10.61
N SER A 50 24.03 -4.12 11.02
CA SER A 50 25.43 -4.25 10.62
C SER A 50 25.59 -4.43 9.11
N THR A 51 24.74 -5.26 8.51
CA THR A 51 24.71 -5.46 7.05
C THR A 51 24.31 -4.18 6.31
N VAL A 52 23.32 -3.46 6.85
CA VAL A 52 22.87 -2.17 6.31
C VAL A 52 23.94 -1.08 6.41
N ARG A 53 24.78 -1.06 7.47
CA ARG A 53 25.89 -0.09 7.61
C ARG A 53 27.03 -0.30 6.62
N GLY A 54 27.25 -1.53 6.17
CA GLY A 54 28.32 -1.87 5.24
C GLY A 54 27.94 -1.50 3.80
N ALA A 55 27.66 -2.52 3.00
CA ALA A 55 27.24 -2.37 1.61
C ALA A 55 25.99 -3.25 1.38
N PRO A 56 24.80 -2.79 1.78
CA PRO A 56 23.59 -3.58 1.61
C PRO A 56 23.23 -3.72 0.13
N SER A 57 22.68 -4.88 -0.24
CA SER A 57 22.07 -5.06 -1.55
C SER A 57 20.77 -4.26 -1.65
N ASP A 58 20.41 -3.84 -2.87
CA ASP A 58 19.13 -3.13 -3.08
C ASP A 58 17.92 -4.01 -2.71
N ASP A 59 18.02 -5.32 -2.95
CA ASP A 59 17.00 -6.31 -2.56
C ASP A 59 16.77 -6.36 -1.05
N LEU A 60 17.83 -6.35 -0.24
CA LEU A 60 17.70 -6.33 1.21
C LEU A 60 16.98 -5.06 1.66
N LEU A 61 17.41 -3.90 1.15
CA LEU A 61 16.79 -2.62 1.46
C LEU A 61 15.33 -2.57 1.01
N ARG A 62 14.97 -3.26 -0.08
CA ARG A 62 13.60 -3.32 -0.62
C ARG A 62 12.73 -4.13 0.33
N GLU A 63 13.21 -5.30 0.76
CA GLU A 63 12.48 -6.15 1.71
C GLU A 63 12.32 -5.51 3.09
N ILE A 64 13.33 -4.77 3.57
CA ILE A 64 13.20 -3.94 4.78
C ILE A 64 12.06 -2.94 4.61
N THR A 65 11.99 -2.27 3.44
CA THR A 65 10.96 -1.27 3.16
C THR A 65 9.57 -1.89 3.08
N GLU A 66 9.42 -2.98 2.32
CA GLU A 66 8.16 -3.73 2.15
C GLU A 66 7.64 -4.32 3.46
N ALA A 67 8.52 -4.87 4.31
CA ALA A 67 8.14 -5.40 5.61
C ALA A 67 7.56 -4.30 6.53
N MET A 68 7.97 -3.05 6.32
CA MET A 68 7.49 -1.92 7.12
C MET A 68 6.20 -1.29 6.60
N THR A 69 5.77 -1.56 5.37
CA THR A 69 4.45 -1.11 4.89
C THR A 69 3.34 -1.94 5.53
N THR A 70 2.20 -1.30 5.82
CA THR A 70 1.01 -2.02 6.30
C THR A 70 0.17 -2.37 5.08
N ASN A 71 0.21 -3.64 4.66
CA ASN A 71 -0.43 -4.11 3.44
C ASN A 71 -1.85 -4.67 3.66
N GLU A 72 -2.54 -4.31 4.76
CA GLU A 72 -3.91 -4.75 4.99
C GLU A 72 -4.87 -4.19 3.93
N THR A 73 -5.65 -5.07 3.32
CA THR A 73 -6.67 -4.73 2.34
C THR A 73 -7.72 -5.83 2.31
N LEU A 74 -8.98 -5.45 2.09
CA LEU A 74 -10.13 -6.35 2.04
C LEU A 74 -11.01 -5.91 0.88
N PHE A 75 -11.75 -6.87 0.30
CA PHE A 75 -12.85 -6.50 -0.58
C PHE A 75 -13.84 -5.66 0.22
N PHE A 76 -14.23 -4.52 -0.35
CA PHE A 76 -15.20 -3.60 0.23
C PHE A 76 -14.81 -3.13 1.65
N ARG A 77 -13.50 -2.93 1.91
CA ARG A 77 -12.99 -2.41 3.19
C ARG A 77 -13.67 -1.09 3.53
N ASP A 78 -14.31 -1.03 4.71
CA ASP A 78 -15.14 0.10 5.11
C ASP A 78 -16.25 0.36 4.07
N GLN A 79 -17.37 -0.35 4.21
CA GLN A 79 -18.43 -0.42 3.19
C GLN A 79 -18.97 0.96 2.75
N THR A 80 -18.96 1.96 3.64
CA THR A 80 -19.50 3.30 3.40
C THR A 80 -18.89 4.02 2.18
N PRO A 81 -17.54 4.12 2.02
CA PRO A 81 -16.92 4.61 0.80
C PRO A 81 -17.46 4.01 -0.50
N PHE A 82 -17.65 2.68 -0.55
CA PHE A 82 -18.15 1.98 -1.73
C PHE A 82 -19.63 2.27 -1.99
N GLU A 83 -20.44 2.40 -0.94
CA GLU A 83 -21.83 2.86 -1.09
C GLU A 83 -21.91 4.30 -1.61
N GLN A 84 -21.04 5.19 -1.13
CA GLN A 84 -20.96 6.57 -1.62
C GLN A 84 -20.51 6.62 -3.08
N LEU A 85 -19.53 5.78 -3.44
CA LEU A 85 -19.08 5.63 -4.83
C LEU A 85 -20.26 5.25 -5.74
N GLN A 86 -21.02 4.22 -5.35
CA GLN A 86 -22.13 3.69 -6.13
C GLN A 86 -23.34 4.63 -6.19
N LYS A 87 -23.76 5.19 -5.05
CA LYS A 87 -25.04 5.93 -4.92
C LYS A 87 -24.92 7.41 -5.25
N VAL A 88 -23.70 7.98 -5.17
CA VAL A 88 -23.49 9.43 -5.29
C VAL A 88 -22.48 9.76 -6.38
N VAL A 89 -21.26 9.20 -6.28
CA VAL A 89 -20.15 9.63 -7.14
C VAL A 89 -20.33 9.17 -8.59
N LEU A 90 -20.59 7.87 -8.81
CA LEU A 90 -20.74 7.31 -10.16
C LEU A 90 -21.95 7.91 -10.91
N PRO A 91 -23.16 8.04 -10.31
CA PRO A 91 -24.29 8.70 -10.97
C PRO A 91 -23.98 10.14 -11.40
N ARG A 92 -23.27 10.88 -10.54
CA ARG A 92 -22.85 12.25 -10.87
C ARG A 92 -21.84 12.27 -12.01
N LEU A 93 -20.83 11.39 -11.99
CA LEU A 93 -19.84 11.30 -13.07
C LEU A 93 -20.47 10.91 -14.41
N LEU A 94 -21.47 10.03 -14.40
CA LEU A 94 -22.23 9.65 -15.59
C LEU A 94 -22.96 10.86 -16.21
N ALA A 95 -23.56 11.71 -15.37
CA ALA A 95 -24.22 12.93 -15.81
C ALA A 95 -23.20 13.97 -16.32
N ASP A 96 -22.18 14.28 -15.52
CA ASP A 96 -21.21 15.36 -15.79
C ASP A 96 -20.30 15.03 -16.99
N ARG A 97 -20.06 13.75 -17.27
CA ARG A 97 -19.15 13.28 -18.34
C ARG A 97 -19.87 12.64 -19.50
N ARG A 98 -21.17 12.88 -19.64
CA ARG A 98 -22.00 12.26 -20.68
C ARG A 98 -21.33 12.36 -22.05
N ASP A 99 -20.89 13.53 -22.49
CA ASP A 99 -20.31 13.70 -23.83
C ASP A 99 -19.00 12.92 -24.06
N LYS A 100 -18.23 12.67 -23.00
CA LYS A 100 -16.94 11.97 -23.09
C LYS A 100 -17.06 10.46 -22.99
N ARG A 101 -18.10 9.96 -22.29
CA ARG A 101 -18.30 8.53 -21.99
C ARG A 101 -17.06 7.83 -21.45
N HIS A 102 -16.26 8.56 -20.65
CA HIS A 102 -14.99 8.06 -20.11
C HIS A 102 -14.79 8.49 -18.65
N ILE A 103 -14.64 7.48 -17.79
CA ILE A 103 -14.33 7.62 -16.38
C ILE A 103 -12.99 6.95 -16.10
N ARG A 104 -12.14 7.62 -15.33
CA ARG A 104 -10.86 7.09 -14.88
C ARG A 104 -10.78 7.23 -13.36
N ILE A 105 -10.55 6.11 -12.68
CA ILE A 105 -10.51 6.00 -11.23
C ILE A 105 -9.11 5.54 -10.84
N TRP A 106 -8.48 6.20 -9.88
CA TRP A 106 -7.16 5.81 -9.38
C TRP A 106 -7.30 5.22 -7.98
N SER A 107 -6.89 3.96 -7.79
CA SER A 107 -6.72 3.34 -6.47
C SER A 107 -5.26 3.48 -6.02
N ALA A 108 -4.97 4.59 -5.32
CA ALA A 108 -3.63 4.89 -4.85
C ALA A 108 -3.30 4.05 -3.60
N GLY A 109 -2.29 3.17 -3.70
CA GLY A 109 -1.93 2.27 -2.61
C GLY A 109 -2.80 1.01 -2.55
N CYS A 110 -3.09 0.41 -3.70
CA CYS A 110 -4.04 -0.71 -3.84
C CYS A 110 -3.63 -2.04 -3.17
N SER A 111 -2.42 -2.12 -2.57
CA SER A 111 -1.88 -3.32 -1.92
C SER A 111 -1.99 -4.55 -2.85
N SER A 112 -2.72 -5.60 -2.47
CA SER A 112 -2.95 -6.81 -3.27
C SER A 112 -4.15 -6.72 -4.24
N GLY A 113 -4.75 -5.54 -4.39
CA GLY A 113 -5.70 -5.22 -5.47
C GLY A 113 -7.20 -5.34 -5.12
N GLN A 114 -7.56 -5.69 -3.89
CA GLN A 114 -8.96 -5.90 -3.50
C GLN A 114 -9.81 -4.63 -3.66
N GLU A 115 -9.27 -3.45 -3.35
CA GLU A 115 -9.97 -2.18 -3.56
C GLU A 115 -10.29 -1.90 -5.05
N PRO A 116 -9.33 -1.90 -5.99
CA PRO A 116 -9.65 -1.66 -7.39
C PRO A 116 -10.57 -2.74 -7.97
N TYR A 117 -10.48 -3.99 -7.50
CA TYR A 117 -11.43 -5.02 -7.88
C TYR A 117 -12.82 -4.81 -7.28
N SER A 118 -12.97 -4.33 -6.05
CA SER A 118 -14.27 -3.93 -5.48
C SER A 118 -14.91 -2.81 -6.29
N ILE A 119 -14.12 -1.83 -6.74
CA ILE A 119 -14.61 -0.77 -7.64
C ILE A 119 -15.09 -1.38 -8.96
N ALA A 120 -14.31 -2.28 -9.56
CA ALA A 120 -14.68 -2.96 -10.81
C ALA A 120 -15.98 -3.78 -10.65
N MET A 121 -16.16 -4.48 -9.53
CA MET A 121 -17.38 -5.22 -9.21
C MET A 121 -18.60 -4.29 -9.16
N ILE A 122 -18.49 -3.14 -8.49
CA ILE A 122 -19.59 -2.16 -8.42
C ILE A 122 -19.96 -1.65 -9.82
N VAL A 123 -18.97 -1.27 -10.63
CA VAL A 123 -19.21 -0.79 -12.00
C VAL A 123 -19.93 -1.88 -12.82
N LYS A 124 -19.49 -3.14 -12.70
CA LYS A 124 -20.13 -4.28 -13.36
C LYS A 124 -21.55 -4.54 -12.86
N GLU A 125 -21.80 -4.42 -11.56
CA GLU A 125 -23.12 -4.61 -10.94
C GLU A 125 -24.13 -3.51 -11.28
N MET A 126 -23.65 -2.28 -11.52
CA MET A 126 -24.49 -1.19 -12.03
C MET A 126 -25.00 -1.46 -13.47
N GLY A 127 -24.40 -2.42 -14.17
CA GLY A 127 -24.98 -3.04 -15.35
C GLY A 127 -25.04 -2.10 -16.56
N PRO A 128 -26.15 -2.12 -17.34
CA PRO A 128 -26.21 -1.51 -18.67
C PRO A 128 -25.88 -0.01 -18.74
N VAL A 129 -25.95 0.71 -17.62
CA VAL A 129 -25.60 2.13 -17.56
C VAL A 129 -24.15 2.42 -17.96
N PHE A 130 -23.27 1.40 -17.90
CA PHE A 130 -21.87 1.49 -18.31
C PHE A 130 -21.54 0.79 -19.65
N ASP A 131 -22.52 0.23 -20.38
CA ASP A 131 -22.26 -0.54 -21.61
C ASP A 131 -21.56 0.29 -22.70
N ASP A 132 -21.89 1.58 -22.82
CA ASP A 132 -21.29 2.52 -23.77
C ASP A 132 -20.17 3.39 -23.14
N TRP A 133 -19.71 3.04 -21.93
CA TRP A 133 -18.69 3.79 -21.20
C TRP A 133 -17.35 3.08 -21.17
N ARG A 134 -16.29 3.85 -21.39
CA ARG A 134 -14.94 3.42 -21.00
C ARG A 134 -14.73 3.72 -19.51
N VAL A 135 -14.34 2.70 -18.75
CA VAL A 135 -13.95 2.86 -17.35
C VAL A 135 -12.54 2.28 -17.16
N ASP A 136 -11.57 3.15 -16.88
CA ASP A 136 -10.21 2.73 -16.54
C ASP A 136 -10.03 2.80 -15.01
N ILE A 137 -9.58 1.71 -14.40
CA ILE A 137 -9.16 1.67 -12.99
C ILE A 137 -7.65 1.51 -13.00
N VAL A 138 -6.94 2.53 -12.50
CA VAL A 138 -5.48 2.64 -12.49
C VAL A 138 -4.91 2.69 -11.09
#